data_AF-A0A536B2E3-F1
#
_entry.id   AF-A0A536B2E3-F1
#
_cell.length_a   1.000
_cell.length_b   1.000
_cell.length_c   1.000
_cell.angle_alpha   90.00
_cell.angle_beta   90.00
_cell.angle_gamma   90.00
#
_symmetry.space_group_name_H-M   'P 1'
#
loop_
_entity.id
_entity.type
_entity.pdbx_description
1 polymer ?
#
loop_
_entity_poly.entity_id
_entity_poly.type
_entity_poly.pdbx_seq_one_letter_code
_entity_poly.pdbx_strand_id
1 'polypeptide(L)'
;MVAGVSLTLLALERYREGDIVTFRIVRKRGFSRDFPSPELLIAVGPASATELPRYSMMSGGGGGGMNEIVYRMSYGLVPGMPLDATDWIIEVREVSWVRDGMNERKVSSVDAGPWRFTVKP
;
A
#
# COMPACT_ATOMS: atom_id res chain seq x y z
N MET A 1 -1.16 13.55 -0.16
CA MET A 1 -2.09 13.17 0.92
C MET A 1 -3.49 13.14 0.32
N VAL A 2 -4.25 12.07 0.54
CA VAL A 2 -5.63 11.92 0.07
C VAL A 2 -6.45 11.45 1.27
N ALA A 3 -7.65 12.01 1.48
CA ALA A 3 -8.53 11.65 2.61
C ALA A 3 -7.85 11.64 4.01
N GLY A 4 -6.83 12.47 4.25
CA GLY A 4 -6.11 12.50 5.53
C GLY A 4 -5.09 11.36 5.74
N VAL A 5 -4.89 10.52 4.71
CA VAL A 5 -3.84 9.49 4.64
C VAL A 5 -2.73 9.95 3.70
N SER A 6 -1.50 9.91 4.20
CA SER A 6 -0.29 10.12 3.39
C SER A 6 0.36 8.79 3.09
N LEU A 7 0.50 8.50 1.81
CA LEU A 7 1.17 7.30 1.32
C LEU A 7 2.42 7.73 0.55
N THR A 8 3.54 7.12 0.87
CA THR A 8 4.84 7.40 0.26
C THR A 8 5.44 6.09 -0.21
N LEU A 9 5.76 5.98 -1.50
CA LEU A 9 6.59 4.91 -2.03
C LEU A 9 8.03 5.12 -1.52
N LEU A 10 8.52 4.21 -0.68
CA LEU A 10 9.87 4.26 -0.13
C LEU A 10 10.89 3.57 -1.04
N ALA A 11 10.51 2.42 -1.60
CA ALA A 11 11.39 1.61 -2.44
C ALA A 11 10.57 0.79 -3.44
N LEU A 12 11.19 0.54 -4.59
CA LEU A 12 10.83 -0.51 -5.55
C LEU A 12 12.09 -1.35 -5.77
N GLU A 13 12.04 -2.60 -5.34
CA GLU A 13 13.12 -3.57 -5.52
C GLU A 13 12.73 -4.53 -6.64
N ARG A 14 13.60 -4.66 -7.64
CA ARG A 14 13.37 -5.47 -8.84
C ARG A 14 14.08 -6.81 -8.69
N TYR A 15 13.34 -7.91 -8.76
CA TYR A 15 13.92 -9.26 -8.78
C TYR A 15 13.49 -10.01 -10.03
N ARG A 16 14.16 -11.13 -10.29
CA ARG A 16 13.86 -11.97 -11.45
C ARG A 16 12.46 -12.58 -11.36
N GLU A 17 12.01 -12.90 -10.14
CA GLU A 17 10.76 -13.60 -9.86
C GLU A 17 9.57 -12.64 -9.65
N GLY A 18 9.82 -11.35 -9.44
CA GLY A 18 8.80 -10.34 -9.15
C GLY A 18 9.42 -9.09 -8.54
N ASP A 19 8.60 -8.06 -8.33
CA ASP A 19 9.04 -6.83 -7.68
C ASP A 19 8.55 -6.75 -6.24
N ILE A 20 9.27 -6.04 -5.38
CA ILE A 20 8.82 -5.70 -4.03
C ILE A 20 8.67 -4.18 -3.94
N VAL A 21 7.47 -3.72 -3.60
CA VAL A 21 7.21 -2.30 -3.31
C VAL A 21 7.07 -2.10 -1.82
N THR A 22 7.71 -1.06 -1.29
CA THR A 22 7.61 -0.71 0.12
C THR A 22 6.99 0.68 0.26
N PHE A 23 5.93 0.77 1.06
CA PHE A 23 5.24 2.02 1.35
C PHE A 23 5.41 2.44 2.81
N ARG A 24 5.48 3.74 3.03
CA ARG A 24 5.16 4.39 4.29
C ARG A 24 3.73 4.92 4.23
N ILE A 25 2.92 4.56 5.21
CA ILE A 25 1.52 4.99 5.33
C ILE A 25 1.39 5.77 6.64
N VAL A 26 0.84 6.99 6.57
CA VAL A 26 0.62 7.84 7.73
C VAL A 26 -0.83 8.25 7.79
N ARG A 27 -1.44 8.12 8.97
CA ARG A 27 -2.76 8.67 9.28
C ARG A 27 -2.72 9.42 10.60
N LYS A 28 -3.62 10.39 10.75
CA LYS A 28 -3.91 10.98 12.05
C LYS A 28 -4.40 9.91 13.02
N ARG A 29 -3.95 10.02 14.27
CA ARG A 29 -4.42 9.15 15.34
C ARG A 29 -5.86 9.54 15.71
N GLY A 30 -6.73 8.55 15.84
CA GLY A 30 -8.05 8.75 16.43
C GLY A 30 -7.97 8.81 17.96
N PHE A 31 -9.09 9.13 18.61
CA PHE A 31 -9.17 9.13 20.08
C PHE A 31 -9.10 7.72 20.70
N SER A 32 -9.25 6.66 19.90
CA SER A 32 -9.16 5.27 20.38
C SER A 32 -7.71 4.82 20.57
N ARG A 33 -7.49 3.95 21.57
CA ARG A 33 -6.22 3.20 21.75
C ARG A 33 -6.03 2.08 20.73
N ASP A 34 -7.00 1.88 19.84
CA ASP A 34 -6.93 0.88 18.78
C ASP A 34 -6.23 1.42 17.54
N PHE A 35 -5.31 0.62 17.00
CA PHE A 35 -4.47 0.93 15.85
C PHE A 35 -4.74 -0.08 14.73
N PRO A 36 -5.82 0.10 13.94
CA PRO A 36 -6.16 -0.86 12.87
C PRO A 36 -5.02 -0.94 11.85
N SER A 37 -4.73 -2.14 11.37
CA SER A 37 -3.69 -2.37 10.36
C SER A 37 -4.19 -1.94 8.99
N PRO A 38 -3.39 -1.21 8.19
CA PRO A 38 -3.77 -0.87 6.83
C PRO A 38 -3.63 -2.10 5.92
N GLU A 39 -4.55 -2.24 4.99
CA GLU A 39 -4.47 -3.13 3.84
C GLU A 39 -4.74 -2.34 2.57
N LEU A 40 -3.84 -2.46 1.60
CA LEU A 40 -3.90 -1.66 0.38
C LEU A 40 -4.59 -2.45 -0.72
N LEU A 41 -5.48 -1.79 -1.46
CA LEU A 41 -5.91 -2.22 -2.78
C LEU A 41 -4.96 -1.63 -3.82
N ILE A 42 -4.05 -2.44 -4.34
CA ILE A 42 -2.99 -1.98 -5.26
C ILE A 42 -3.31 -2.43 -6.68
N ALA A 43 -3.37 -1.45 -7.56
CA ALA A 43 -3.40 -1.59 -9.00
C ALA A 43 -2.01 -1.28 -9.56
N VAL A 44 -1.47 -2.17 -10.39
CA VAL A 44 -0.14 -1.96 -10.99
C VAL A 44 -0.19 -2.29 -12.47
N GLY A 45 0.54 -1.55 -13.29
CA GLY A 45 0.66 -1.88 -14.71
C GLY A 45 1.34 -0.78 -15.50
N PRO A 46 1.57 -1.01 -16.80
CA PRO A 46 1.84 0.10 -17.70
C PRO A 46 0.64 1.05 -17.68
N ALA A 47 0.86 2.34 -17.96
CA ALA A 47 -0.21 3.34 -17.95
C ALA A 47 -1.44 2.98 -18.79
N SER A 48 -1.25 2.10 -19.77
CA SER A 48 -2.24 1.62 -20.72
C SER A 48 -2.89 0.27 -20.37
N ALA A 49 -2.50 -0.42 -19.29
CA ALA A 49 -3.06 -1.74 -18.97
C ALA A 49 -4.44 -1.70 -18.31
N THR A 50 -5.24 -2.71 -18.62
CA THR A 50 -6.61 -2.92 -18.12
C THR A 50 -6.73 -3.98 -17.03
N GLU A 51 -5.68 -4.78 -16.77
CA GLU A 51 -5.66 -5.82 -15.74
C GLU A 51 -4.61 -5.56 -14.66
N LEU A 52 -4.92 -5.95 -13.42
CA LEU A 52 -4.10 -5.69 -12.23
C LEU A 52 -3.34 -6.96 -11.80
N PRO A 53 -2.03 -6.91 -11.50
CA PRO A 53 -1.29 -8.06 -11.01
C PRO A 53 -1.71 -8.42 -9.60
N ARG A 54 -1.42 -9.67 -9.23
CA ARG A 54 -1.68 -10.18 -7.89
C ARG A 54 -0.58 -9.68 -6.97
N TYR A 55 -0.96 -9.23 -5.78
CA TYR A 55 -0.01 -8.83 -4.75
C TYR A 55 -0.23 -9.59 -3.45
N SER A 56 0.86 -9.84 -2.74
CA SER A 56 0.84 -10.43 -1.40
C SER A 56 1.49 -9.46 -0.42
N MET A 57 0.84 -9.27 0.73
CA MET A 57 1.41 -8.50 1.85
C MET A 57 2.48 -9.34 2.51
N MET A 58 3.73 -8.86 2.55
CA MET A 58 4.86 -9.67 3.03
C MET A 58 5.26 -9.38 4.48
N SER A 59 5.05 -8.17 5.00
CA SER A 59 5.22 -7.82 6.42
C SER A 59 4.86 -6.36 6.65
N GLY A 60 4.50 -5.99 7.88
CA GLY A 60 4.29 -4.60 8.26
C GLY A 60 4.58 -4.34 9.73
N GLY A 61 5.24 -3.22 10.02
CA GLY A 61 5.47 -2.71 11.37
C GLY A 61 4.78 -1.36 11.57
N GLY A 62 4.00 -1.24 12.65
CA GLY A 62 3.29 -0.01 13.02
C GLY A 62 3.91 0.65 14.25
N GLY A 63 4.13 1.95 14.19
CA GLY A 63 4.58 2.78 15.32
C GLY A 63 4.14 4.22 15.13
N GLY A 64 4.04 5.00 16.19
CA GLY A 64 3.48 6.35 16.08
C GLY A 64 3.77 7.23 17.28
N GLY A 65 3.75 8.54 17.04
CA GLY A 65 3.80 9.55 18.10
C GLY A 65 2.41 9.81 18.69
N MET A 66 2.26 10.88 19.47
CA MET A 66 0.97 11.21 20.09
C MET A 66 -0.14 11.52 19.06
N ASN A 67 0.21 12.05 17.88
CA ASN A 67 -0.75 12.61 16.91
C ASN A 67 -0.92 11.78 15.62
N GLU A 68 0.01 10.89 15.31
CA GLU A 68 0.05 10.15 14.04
C GLU A 68 0.47 8.71 14.24
N ILE A 69 -0.04 7.85 13.37
CA ILE A 69 0.35 6.45 13.27
C ILE A 69 1.05 6.26 11.93
N VAL A 70 2.20 5.60 11.97
CA VAL A 70 3.04 5.32 10.81
C VAL A 70 3.15 3.81 10.64
N TYR A 71 2.79 3.33 9.46
CA TYR A 71 3.01 1.95 9.04
C TYR A 71 4.05 1.91 7.93
N ARG A 72 4.88 0.88 7.94
CA ARG A 72 5.73 0.52 6.80
C ARG A 72 5.33 -0.87 6.35
N MET A 73 5.00 -1.00 5.07
CA MET A 73 4.47 -2.24 4.51
C MET A 73 5.11 -2.55 3.17
N SER A 74 5.46 -3.82 2.98
CA SER A 74 6.04 -4.32 1.74
C SER A 74 5.07 -5.28 1.06
N TYR A 75 4.95 -5.14 -0.26
CA TYR A 75 4.09 -5.96 -1.11
C TYR A 75 4.90 -6.56 -2.25
N GLY A 76 4.77 -7.86 -2.46
CA GLY A 76 5.29 -8.53 -3.65
C GLY A 76 4.34 -8.33 -4.82
N LEU A 77 4.86 -8.04 -6.00
CA LEU A 77 4.14 -7.86 -7.26
C LEU A 77 4.59 -8.95 -8.24
N VAL A 78 3.67 -9.84 -8.60
CA VAL A 78 3.97 -10.96 -9.49
C VAL A 78 2.93 -11.05 -10.63
N PRO A 79 3.37 -11.01 -11.91
CA PRO A 79 4.73 -10.72 -12.34
C PRO A 79 5.15 -9.27 -11.99
N GLY A 80 6.46 -9.04 -11.90
CA GLY A 80 7.02 -7.69 -11.75
C GLY A 80 6.84 -6.85 -13.02
N MET A 81 7.28 -5.60 -12.97
CA MET A 81 7.36 -4.69 -14.11
C MET A 81 8.16 -5.33 -15.26
N PRO A 82 7.68 -5.29 -16.52
CA PRO A 82 8.46 -5.71 -17.68
C PRO A 82 9.77 -4.93 -17.80
N LEU A 83 10.79 -5.54 -18.41
CA LEU A 83 12.10 -4.90 -18.60
C LEU A 83 12.06 -3.79 -19.66
N ASP A 84 11.11 -3.85 -20.59
CA ASP A 84 10.90 -2.90 -21.68
C ASP A 84 9.85 -1.82 -21.34
N ALA A 85 9.29 -1.83 -20.13
CA ALA A 85 8.32 -0.83 -19.70
C ALA A 85 8.99 0.55 -19.54
N THR A 86 8.51 1.56 -20.29
CA THR A 86 9.01 2.94 -20.23
C THR A 86 8.44 3.72 -19.04
N ASP A 87 7.20 3.44 -18.70
CA ASP A 87 6.51 4.00 -17.54
C ASP A 87 5.73 2.89 -16.85
N TRP A 88 5.84 2.85 -15.53
CA TRP A 88 5.12 1.92 -14.69
C TRP A 88 4.34 2.66 -13.62
N ILE A 89 3.04 2.38 -13.53
CA ILE A 89 2.19 3.01 -12.52
C ILE A 89 1.89 2.01 -11.43
N ILE A 90 2.16 2.45 -10.21
CA ILE A 90 1.69 1.81 -9.00
C ILE A 90 0.62 2.74 -8.42
N GLU A 91 -0.62 2.28 -8.42
CA GLU A 91 -1.78 3.02 -7.95
C GLU A 91 -2.39 2.29 -6.75
N VAL A 92 -2.37 2.94 -5.59
CA VAL A 92 -3.16 2.48 -4.45
C VAL A 92 -4.54 3.11 -4.58
N ARG A 93 -5.56 2.28 -4.78
CA ARG A 93 -6.94 2.71 -4.96
C ARG A 93 -7.67 2.90 -3.64
N GLU A 94 -7.35 2.08 -2.66
CA GLU A 94 -8.02 2.08 -1.36
C GLU A 94 -7.04 1.66 -0.25
N VAL A 95 -7.27 2.20 0.94
CA VAL A 95 -6.68 1.71 2.19
C VAL A 95 -7.81 1.24 3.10
N SER A 96 -7.92 -0.07 3.29
CA SER A 96 -8.82 -0.67 4.27
C SER A 96 -8.12 -0.74 5.63
N TRP A 97 -8.75 -0.20 6.67
CA TRP A 97 -8.22 -0.24 8.03
C TRP A 97 -8.85 -1.39 8.79
N VAL A 98 -8.12 -2.49 8.89
CA VAL A 98 -8.62 -3.77 9.38
C VAL A 98 -8.26 -3.99 10.85
N ARG A 99 -9.19 -4.60 11.57
CA ARG A 99 -9.02 -5.08 12.93
C ARG A 99 -9.05 -6.61 12.90
N ASP A 100 -7.97 -7.21 13.36
CA ASP A 100 -7.92 -8.65 13.60
C ASP A 100 -8.25 -8.89 15.08
N GLY A 101 -9.47 -9.35 15.34
CA GLY A 101 -9.90 -9.83 16.65
C GLY A 101 -9.67 -11.34 16.79
N MET A 102 -9.93 -11.88 17.99
CA MET A 102 -9.68 -13.30 18.30
C MET A 102 -10.43 -14.27 17.38
N ASN A 103 -11.55 -13.86 16.77
CA ASN A 103 -12.33 -14.67 15.83
C ASN A 103 -12.99 -13.87 14.68
N GLU A 104 -12.77 -12.56 14.60
CA GLU A 104 -13.42 -11.71 13.60
C GLU A 104 -12.43 -10.72 13.02
N ARG A 105 -12.41 -10.67 11.68
CA ARG A 105 -11.73 -9.64 10.91
C ARG A 105 -12.76 -8.59 10.53
N LYS A 106 -12.55 -7.35 10.97
CA LYS A 106 -13.48 -6.24 10.71
C LYS A 106 -12.80 -5.06 10.05
N VAL A 107 -13.35 -4.60 8.93
CA VAL A 107 -12.95 -3.32 8.32
C VAL A 107 -13.56 -2.18 9.15
N SER A 108 -12.71 -1.34 9.72
CA SER A 108 -13.12 -0.22 10.59
C SER A 108 -13.43 1.05 9.80
N SER A 109 -12.66 1.31 8.75
CA SER A 109 -12.87 2.39 7.80
C SER A 109 -12.15 2.08 6.50
N VAL A 110 -12.54 2.75 5.43
CA VAL A 110 -11.86 2.70 4.12
C VAL A 110 -11.56 4.12 3.70
N ASP A 111 -10.31 4.39 3.34
CA ASP A 111 -9.92 5.64 2.70
C ASP A 111 -9.72 5.40 1.21
N ALA A 112 -10.50 6.09 0.39
CA ALA A 112 -10.39 6.03 -1.06
C ALA A 112 -9.21 6.89 -1.55
N GLY A 113 -8.47 6.35 -2.52
CA GLY A 113 -7.40 7.03 -3.23
C GLY A 113 -7.93 7.89 -4.39
N PRO A 114 -7.16 8.06 -5.48
CA PRO A 114 -5.94 7.32 -5.82
C PRO A 114 -4.67 7.94 -5.21
N TRP A 115 -3.76 7.09 -4.72
CA TRP A 115 -2.34 7.44 -4.57
C TRP A 115 -1.58 6.80 -5.73
N ARG A 116 -1.10 7.63 -6.64
CA ARG A 116 -0.45 7.18 -7.87
C ARG A 116 1.03 7.51 -7.86
N PHE A 117 1.86 6.53 -8.18
CA PHE A 117 3.31 6.66 -8.31
C PHE A 117 3.69 6.22 -9.71
N THR A 118 4.32 7.12 -10.47
CA THR A 118 4.93 6.79 -11.76
C THR A 118 6.40 6.48 -11.53
N VAL A 119 6.80 5.26 -11.87
CA VAL A 119 8.19 4.82 -11.84
C VAL A 119 8.71 4.83 -13.26
N LYS A 120 9.87 5.45 -13.44
CA LYS A 120 10.65 5.42 -14.67
C LYS A 120 11.90 4.57 -14.40
N PRO A 121 12.27 3.66 -15.31
CA PRO A 121 13.47 2.85 -15.19
C PRO A 121 14.75 3.67 -14.97
#